data_AF-A0A2M6ZQS5-F1
#
_entry.id   AF-A0A2M6ZQS5-F1
#
_cell.length_a   1.000
_cell.length_b   1.000
_cell.length_c   1.000
_cell.angle_alpha   90.00
_cell.angle_beta   90.00
_cell.angle_gamma   90.00
#
_symmetry.space_group_name_H-M   'P 1'
#
loop_
_entity.id
_entity.type
_entity.pdbx_description
1 polymer ?
#
loop_
_entity_poly.entity_id
_entity_poly.type
_entity_poly.pdbx_seq_one_letter_code
_entity_poly.pdbx_strand_id
1 'polypeptide(L)'
;MVSAPTSNDQPRSNNGNFDVKSATSPPTVFISYSHDSPEHKQWVEDLATRLRNAGVNAILDRWNLEPGSDVALFMERGVRDSDRVLTICTDTYIRKAEAGVGGVGYERLIVTSELIQDIGTTKFIPIVKDVIGTKKVPSF
;
A
#
# COMPACT_ATOMS: atom_id res chain seq x y z
N MET A 1 -17.22 -63.72 -5.46
CA MET A 1 -17.11 -62.59 -6.40
C MET A 1 -17.57 -61.35 -5.67
N VAL A 2 -16.63 -60.45 -5.38
CA VAL A 2 -16.85 -59.23 -4.59
C VAL A 2 -17.30 -58.13 -5.54
N SER A 3 -18.49 -57.57 -5.35
CA SER A 3 -18.95 -56.38 -6.07
C SER A 3 -18.67 -55.14 -5.23
N ALA A 4 -17.85 -54.23 -5.75
CA ALA A 4 -17.44 -52.99 -5.12
C ALA A 4 -18.61 -51.96 -5.04
N PRO A 5 -18.67 -51.12 -3.99
CA PRO A 5 -19.56 -49.97 -3.97
C PRO A 5 -18.97 -48.80 -4.78
N THR A 6 -19.77 -48.22 -5.65
CA THR A 6 -19.45 -47.02 -6.44
C THR A 6 -19.41 -45.79 -5.50
N SER A 7 -18.22 -45.23 -5.25
CA SER A 7 -18.09 -43.94 -4.57
C SER A 7 -18.48 -42.82 -5.54
N ASN A 8 -19.53 -42.07 -5.20
CA ASN A 8 -19.94 -40.88 -5.92
C ASN A 8 -19.42 -39.64 -5.15
N ASP A 9 -18.12 -39.39 -5.25
CA ASP A 9 -17.50 -38.16 -4.74
C ASP A 9 -17.59 -37.06 -5.81
N GLN A 10 -18.65 -36.26 -5.75
CA GLN A 10 -18.62 -34.94 -6.36
C GLN A 10 -17.99 -33.93 -5.39
N PRO A 11 -17.00 -33.13 -5.80
CA PRO A 11 -16.42 -32.11 -4.94
C PRO A 11 -17.45 -31.00 -4.67
N ARG A 12 -17.67 -30.71 -3.38
CA ARG A 12 -18.49 -29.60 -2.91
C ARG A 12 -17.90 -28.28 -3.42
N SER A 13 -18.62 -27.60 -4.29
CA SER A 13 -18.34 -26.23 -4.70
C SER A 13 -18.46 -25.31 -3.47
N ASN A 14 -17.32 -24.79 -3.02
CA ASN A 14 -17.26 -23.81 -1.94
C ASN A 14 -17.42 -22.42 -2.54
N ASN A 15 -18.66 -21.93 -2.63
CA ASN A 15 -18.97 -20.58 -3.10
C ASN A 15 -18.65 -19.55 -1.99
N GLY A 16 -17.36 -19.30 -1.77
CA GLY A 16 -16.91 -18.06 -1.18
C GLY A 16 -16.85 -17.00 -2.28
N ASN A 17 -17.90 -16.20 -2.41
CA ASN A 17 -17.92 -15.04 -3.30
C ASN A 17 -16.97 -13.97 -2.74
N PHE A 18 -15.68 -14.13 -3.02
CA PHE A 18 -14.76 -13.00 -2.98
C PHE A 18 -15.13 -12.12 -4.17
N ASP A 19 -15.60 -10.90 -3.90
CA ASP A 19 -15.85 -9.90 -4.93
C ASP A 19 -14.54 -9.61 -5.67
N VAL A 20 -14.29 -10.39 -6.73
CA VAL A 20 -13.22 -10.14 -7.68
C VAL A 20 -13.60 -8.84 -8.39
N LYS A 21 -12.96 -7.72 -8.02
CA LYS A 21 -12.91 -6.54 -8.89
C LYS A 21 -12.55 -7.05 -10.29
N SER A 22 -13.44 -6.78 -11.26
CA SER A 22 -13.32 -7.30 -12.64
C SER A 22 -11.89 -7.15 -13.16
N ALA A 23 -11.36 -8.21 -13.78
CA ALA A 23 -10.00 -8.35 -14.28
C ALA A 23 -9.67 -7.45 -15.50
N THR A 24 -10.29 -6.28 -15.62
CA THR A 24 -10.23 -5.41 -16.80
C THR A 24 -9.53 -4.07 -16.56
N SER A 25 -9.31 -3.66 -15.31
CA SER A 25 -8.56 -2.44 -14.98
C SER A 25 -7.24 -2.75 -14.27
N PRO A 26 -6.11 -2.16 -14.68
CA PRO A 26 -4.85 -2.19 -13.95
C PRO A 26 -5.04 -1.92 -12.45
N PRO A 27 -4.45 -2.71 -11.54
CA PRO A 27 -4.53 -2.42 -10.11
C PRO A 27 -3.88 -1.07 -9.82
N THR A 28 -4.51 -0.27 -8.96
CA THR A 28 -4.02 1.04 -8.56
C THR A 28 -3.35 0.97 -7.19
N VAL A 29 -2.14 1.52 -7.08
CA VAL A 29 -1.39 1.56 -5.82
C VAL A 29 -1.02 2.99 -5.46
N PHE A 30 -1.24 3.36 -4.20
CA PHE A 30 -0.74 4.60 -3.64
C PHE A 30 0.59 4.36 -2.93
N ILE A 31 1.60 5.19 -3.19
CA ILE A 31 2.92 5.05 -2.56
C ILE A 31 3.09 6.12 -1.48
N SER A 32 3.06 5.68 -0.23
CA SER A 32 3.35 6.48 0.96
C SER A 32 4.80 6.27 1.37
N TYR A 33 5.58 7.34 1.45
CA TYR A 33 7.00 7.31 1.80
C TYR A 33 7.43 8.60 2.48
N SER A 34 8.55 8.58 3.17
CA SER A 34 9.12 9.75 3.81
C SER A 34 10.14 10.43 2.90
N HIS A 35 10.22 11.74 2.97
CA HIS A 35 11.13 12.54 2.15
C HIS A 35 12.56 12.56 2.72
N ASP A 36 13.17 11.38 2.88
CA ASP A 36 14.41 11.18 3.64
C ASP A 36 15.63 11.85 3.00
N SER A 37 15.92 11.49 1.75
CA SER A 37 17.05 12.01 0.98
C SER A 37 16.73 12.04 -0.51
N PRO A 38 17.47 12.81 -1.34
CA PRO A 38 17.30 12.77 -2.79
C PRO A 38 17.40 11.36 -3.38
N GLU A 39 18.34 10.54 -2.87
CA GLU A 39 18.56 9.16 -3.32
C GLU A 39 17.36 8.27 -2.97
N HIS A 40 16.80 8.42 -1.76
CA HIS A 40 15.59 7.72 -1.37
C HIS A 40 14.41 8.09 -2.27
N LYS A 41 14.21 9.39 -2.52
CA LYS A 41 13.13 9.85 -3.40
C LYS A 41 13.29 9.32 -4.83
N GLN A 42 14.51 9.30 -5.36
CA GLN A 42 14.80 8.72 -6.67
C GLN A 42 14.47 7.21 -6.68
N TRP A 43 14.89 6.48 -5.65
CA TRP A 43 14.60 5.05 -5.56
C TRP A 43 13.09 4.75 -5.52
N VAL A 44 12.31 5.57 -4.81
CA VAL A 44 10.84 5.45 -4.78
C VAL A 44 10.23 5.74 -6.15
N GLU A 45 10.73 6.76 -6.85
CA GLU A 45 10.30 7.07 -8.22
C GLU A 45 10.63 5.95 -9.21
N ASP A 46 11.82 5.34 -9.11
CA ASP A 46 12.22 4.20 -9.92
C ASP A 46 11.35 2.96 -9.64
N LEU A 47 10.95 2.75 -8.38
CA LEU A 47 9.98 1.72 -8.01
C LEU A 47 8.61 1.99 -8.65
N ALA A 48 8.08 3.20 -8.50
CA ALA A 48 6.80 3.61 -9.07
C ALA A 48 6.79 3.46 -10.60
N THR A 49 7.91 3.79 -11.25
CA THR A 49 8.10 3.67 -12.69
C THR A 49 8.10 2.21 -13.13
N ARG A 50 8.82 1.34 -12.42
CA ARG A 50 8.80 -0.11 -12.68
C ARG A 50 7.40 -0.72 -12.51
N LEU A 51 6.64 -0.27 -11.50
CA LEU A 51 5.26 -0.70 -11.30
C LEU A 51 4.36 -0.32 -12.48
N ARG A 52 4.46 0.94 -12.96
CA ARG A 52 3.72 1.38 -14.17
C ARG A 52 4.11 0.58 -15.41
N ASN A 53 5.40 0.32 -15.60
CA ASN A 53 5.88 -0.51 -16.71
C ASN A 53 5.41 -1.97 -16.61
N ALA A 54 5.08 -2.45 -15.41
CA ALA A 54 4.51 -3.77 -15.16
C ALA A 54 2.97 -3.80 -15.22
N GLY A 55 2.31 -2.70 -15.62
CA GLY A 55 0.86 -2.63 -15.74
C GLY A 55 0.13 -2.34 -14.43
N VAL A 56 0.80 -1.72 -13.45
CA VAL A 56 0.19 -1.25 -12.19
C VAL A 56 0.08 0.27 -12.21
N ASN A 57 -1.10 0.82 -11.94
CA ASN A 57 -1.27 2.27 -11.86
C ASN A 57 -0.73 2.82 -10.53
N ALA A 58 0.55 3.20 -10.50
CA ALA A 58 1.16 3.80 -9.31
C ALA A 58 0.84 5.31 -9.21
N ILE A 59 0.35 5.74 -8.04
CA ILE A 59 0.13 7.15 -7.68
C ILE A 59 1.28 7.58 -6.76
N LEU A 60 1.93 8.69 -7.11
CA LEU A 60 3.09 9.24 -6.41
C LEU A 60 2.94 10.75 -6.26
N ASP A 61 3.17 11.24 -5.05
CA ASP A 61 3.11 12.67 -4.70
C ASP A 61 3.87 13.58 -5.70
N ARG A 62 5.08 13.19 -6.09
CA ARG A 62 5.98 13.92 -6.98
C ARG A 62 5.41 14.11 -8.39
N TRP A 63 4.52 13.22 -8.82
CA TRP A 63 3.87 13.31 -10.13
C TRP A 63 2.50 13.96 -10.06
N ASN A 64 1.86 13.95 -8.89
CA ASN A 64 0.44 14.22 -8.74
C ASN A 64 0.12 15.44 -7.86
N LEU A 65 1.10 16.02 -7.17
CA LEU A 65 0.94 17.25 -6.40
C LEU A 65 1.50 18.46 -7.13
N GLU A 66 0.69 19.51 -7.21
CA GLU A 66 1.09 20.84 -7.68
C GLU A 66 1.22 21.82 -6.51
N PRO A 67 2.02 22.90 -6.65
CA PRO A 67 2.07 23.95 -5.64
C PRO A 67 0.68 24.50 -5.31
N GLY A 68 0.32 24.53 -4.01
CA GLY A 68 -1.01 24.95 -3.55
C GLY A 68 -2.04 23.83 -3.41
N SER A 69 -1.68 22.59 -3.76
CA SER A 69 -2.54 21.42 -3.55
C SER A 69 -2.77 21.13 -2.06
N ASP A 70 -3.96 20.66 -1.73
CA ASP A 70 -4.26 20.14 -0.39
C ASP A 70 -3.65 18.74 -0.24
N VAL A 71 -2.49 18.69 0.42
CA VAL A 71 -1.73 17.46 0.69
C VAL A 71 -2.53 16.47 1.54
N ALA A 72 -3.34 16.96 2.48
CA ALA A 72 -4.15 16.10 3.33
C ALA A 72 -5.24 15.41 2.51
N LEU A 73 -5.93 16.17 1.66
CA LEU A 73 -6.95 15.62 0.77
C LEU A 73 -6.35 14.63 -0.25
N PHE A 74 -5.16 14.92 -0.78
CA PHE A 74 -4.44 14.00 -1.67
C PHE A 74 -4.14 12.67 -0.99
N MET A 75 -3.64 12.70 0.25
CA MET A 75 -3.37 11.50 1.03
C MET A 75 -4.64 10.71 1.31
N GLU A 76 -5.67 11.39 1.78
CA GLU A 76 -6.95 10.78 2.13
C GLU A 76 -7.57 10.06 0.93
N ARG A 77 -7.58 10.72 -0.24
CA ARG A 77 -8.05 10.14 -1.51
C ARG A 77 -7.14 9.02 -1.99
N GLY A 78 -5.82 9.23 -1.98
CA GLY A 78 -4.84 8.22 -2.40
C GLY A 78 -5.00 6.92 -1.61
N VAL A 79 -5.12 7.02 -0.29
CA VAL A 79 -5.32 5.87 0.59
C VAL A 79 -6.72 5.27 0.42
N ARG A 80 -7.78 6.07 0.28
CA ARG A 80 -9.16 5.57 0.10
C ARG A 80 -9.39 4.89 -1.25
N ASP A 81 -8.96 5.52 -2.34
CA ASP A 81 -9.39 5.18 -3.70
C ASP A 81 -8.49 4.12 -4.35
N SER A 82 -7.26 3.94 -3.86
CA SER A 82 -6.35 2.90 -4.38
C SER A 82 -6.75 1.50 -3.94
N ASP A 83 -6.35 0.48 -4.71
CA ASP A 83 -6.57 -0.92 -4.36
C ASP A 83 -5.63 -1.36 -3.24
N ARG A 84 -4.39 -0.87 -3.25
CA ARG A 84 -3.38 -1.11 -2.22
C ARG A 84 -2.60 0.16 -1.93
N VAL A 85 -2.01 0.21 -0.74
CA VAL A 85 -1.11 1.29 -0.31
C VAL A 85 0.25 0.69 0.00
N LEU A 86 1.28 1.10 -0.74
CA LEU A 86 2.65 0.73 -0.45
C LEU A 86 3.20 1.71 0.60
N THR A 87 3.67 1.19 1.72
CA THR A 87 4.35 2.00 2.75
C THR A 87 5.84 1.73 2.68
N ILE A 88 6.62 2.73 2.26
CA ILE A 88 8.08 2.59 2.13
C ILE A 88 8.70 2.82 3.50
N CYS A 89 8.95 1.73 4.22
CA CYS A 89 9.43 1.73 5.59
C CYS A 89 10.94 1.96 5.62
N THR A 90 11.33 3.19 5.96
CA THR A 90 12.66 3.56 6.45
C THR A 90 12.61 3.82 7.96
N ASP A 91 13.77 3.97 8.63
CA ASP A 91 13.80 4.38 10.05
C ASP A 91 13.06 5.72 10.28
N THR A 92 13.12 6.64 9.31
CA THR A 92 12.41 7.93 9.39
C THR A 92 10.91 7.75 9.16
N TYR A 93 10.50 6.93 8.19
CA TYR A 93 9.09 6.62 7.97
C TYR A 93 8.45 6.03 9.22
N ILE A 94 9.09 5.01 9.81
CA ILE A 94 8.60 4.29 11.00
C ILE A 94 8.43 5.26 12.17
N ARG A 95 9.46 6.07 12.44
CA ARG A 95 9.42 7.07 13.51
C ARG A 95 8.27 8.07 13.33
N LYS A 96 8.05 8.56 12.11
CA LYS A 96 7.01 9.56 11.82
C LYS A 96 5.60 8.97 11.87
N ALA A 97 5.40 7.78 11.31
CA ALA A 97 4.12 7.07 11.33
C ALA A 97 3.62 6.81 12.77
N GLU A 98 4.54 6.44 13.67
CA GLU A 98 4.23 6.12 15.07
C GLU A 98 4.07 7.33 15.97
N ALA A 99 4.79 8.41 15.68
CA ALA A 99 4.62 9.65 16.41
C ALA A 99 3.21 10.24 16.19
N GLY A 100 2.51 9.85 15.11
CA GLY A 100 1.29 10.53 14.66
C GLY A 100 1.52 11.99 14.27
N VAL A 101 2.79 12.43 14.21
CA VAL A 101 3.17 13.82 13.94
C VAL A 101 3.28 14.02 12.44
N GLY A 102 2.15 14.39 11.83
CA GLY A 102 2.12 15.08 10.55
C GLY A 102 2.41 16.57 10.78
N GLY A 103 3.68 16.97 10.72
CA GLY A 103 4.10 18.37 10.86
C GLY A 103 3.45 19.31 9.84
N VAL A 104 3.67 20.61 10.02
CA VAL A 104 3.30 21.64 9.04
C VAL A 104 4.13 21.47 7.76
N GLY A 105 3.48 21.16 6.62
CA GLY A 105 4.11 21.07 5.30
C GLY A 105 4.05 19.67 4.65
N TYR A 106 5.07 19.33 3.85
CA TYR A 106 5.20 18.08 3.08
C TYR A 106 5.25 16.80 3.93
N GLU A 107 5.45 16.91 5.24
CA GLU A 107 5.51 15.79 6.17
C GLU A 107 4.17 15.05 6.36
N ARG A 108 3.09 15.60 5.81
CA ARG A 108 1.75 14.99 5.78
C ARG A 108 1.62 13.78 4.86
N LEU A 109 2.67 13.46 4.09
CA LEU A 109 2.66 12.37 3.10
C LEU A 109 2.95 10.97 3.68
N ILE A 110 2.87 10.85 5.01
CA ILE A 110 3.13 9.60 5.74
C ILE A 110 1.81 9.12 6.32
N VAL A 111 1.48 7.86 6.04
CA VAL A 111 0.33 7.20 6.66
C VAL A 111 0.59 7.00 8.15
N THR A 112 -0.33 7.49 8.99
CA THR A 112 -0.32 7.36 10.44
C THR A 112 -1.01 6.07 10.89
N SER A 113 -0.74 5.64 12.13
CA SER A 113 -1.42 4.47 12.70
C SER A 113 -2.94 4.65 12.82
N GLU A 114 -3.41 5.86 13.12
CA GLU A 114 -4.84 6.21 13.17
C GLU A 114 -5.54 5.95 11.82
N LEU A 115 -4.96 6.45 10.72
CA LEU A 115 -5.51 6.25 9.38
C LEU A 115 -5.58 4.77 8.97
N ILE A 116 -4.63 3.96 9.43
CA ILE A 116 -4.62 2.51 9.16
C ILE A 116 -5.68 1.78 9.96
N GLN A 117 -5.91 2.18 11.21
CA GLN A 117 -6.95 1.58 12.05
C GLN A 117 -8.35 1.84 11.48
N ASP A 118 -8.59 3.04 10.93
CA ASP A 118 -9.86 3.41 10.31
C ASP A 118 -10.17 2.64 9.01
N ILE A 119 -9.12 2.32 8.23
CA ILE A 119 -9.28 1.71 6.89
C ILE A 119 -9.10 0.18 6.92
N GLY A 120 -8.37 -0.34 7.91
CA GLY A 120 -8.01 -1.74 8.02
C GLY A 120 -6.63 -2.06 7.42
N THR A 121 -5.92 -2.99 8.06
CA THR A 121 -4.51 -3.28 7.78
C THR A 121 -4.26 -4.02 6.46
N THR A 122 -5.26 -4.74 5.92
CA THR A 122 -5.12 -5.58 4.72
C THR A 122 -4.85 -4.80 3.43
N LYS A 123 -5.10 -3.49 3.44
CA LYS A 123 -4.85 -2.59 2.32
C LYS A 123 -3.38 -2.21 2.16
N PHE A 124 -2.61 -2.27 3.25
CA PHE A 124 -1.26 -1.75 3.33
C PHE A 124 -0.23 -2.85 3.08
N ILE A 125 0.73 -2.58 2.20
CA ILE A 125 1.83 -3.48 1.86
C ILE A 125 3.13 -2.77 2.27
N PRO A 126 3.75 -3.17 3.39
CA PRO A 126 5.00 -2.58 3.82
C PRO A 126 6.17 -3.03 2.96
N ILE A 127 7.01 -2.09 2.54
CA ILE A 127 8.25 -2.32 1.80
C ILE A 127 9.40 -1.78 2.65
N VAL A 128 10.22 -2.68 3.19
CA VAL A 128 11.36 -2.31 4.05
C VAL A 128 12.53 -1.84 3.18
N LYS A 129 13.03 -0.62 3.43
CA LYS A 129 14.19 -0.05 2.76
C LYS A 129 15.20 0.50 3.75
N ASP A 130 16.40 -0.05 3.72
CA ASP A 130 17.58 0.38 4.50
C ASP A 130 17.34 0.63 5.99
N VAL A 131 16.40 -0.10 6.61
CA VAL A 131 16.12 0.05 8.03
C VAL A 131 17.24 -0.57 8.85
N ILE A 132 17.91 0.24 9.65
CA ILE A 132 18.96 -0.19 10.59
C ILE A 132 18.34 -0.61 11.91
N GLY A 133 17.28 0.08 12.36
CA GLY A 133 16.58 -0.19 13.61
C GLY A 133 16.06 -1.63 13.74
N THR A 134 15.81 -2.06 14.96
CA THR A 134 15.27 -3.41 15.26
C THR A 134 13.86 -3.59 14.71
N LYS A 135 13.09 -2.51 14.69
CA LYS A 135 11.74 -2.47 14.13
C LYS A 135 11.79 -2.15 12.64
N LYS A 136 11.20 -3.02 11.81
CA LYS A 136 11.28 -2.92 10.34
C LYS A 136 10.04 -2.33 9.68
N VAL A 137 8.92 -2.26 10.40
CA VAL A 137 7.64 -1.71 9.95
C VAL A 137 6.97 -1.00 11.12
N PRO A 138 6.09 -0.01 10.89
CA PRO A 138 5.42 0.66 12.00
C PRO A 138 4.50 -0.31 12.76
N SER A 139 4.32 -0.06 14.05
CA SER A 139 3.28 -0.75 14.83
C SER A 139 1.92 -0.12 14.53
N PHE A 140 1.02 -0.92 13.97
CA PHE A 140 -0.37 -0.56 13.72
C PHE A 140 -1.28 -1.32 14.67
#